data_AF-A0A7C9L214-F1
#
_entry.id   AF-A0A7C9L214-F1
#
_cell.length_a   1.000
_cell.length_b   1.000
_cell.length_c   1.000
_cell.angle_alpha   90.00
_cell.angle_beta   90.00
_cell.angle_gamma   90.00
#
_symmetry.space_group_name_H-M   'P 1'
#
loop_
_entity.id
_entity.type
_entity.pdbx_description
1 polymer ?
#
loop_
_entity_poly.entity_id
_entity_poly.type
_entity_poly.pdbx_seq_one_letter_code
_entity_poly.pdbx_strand_id
1 'polypeptide(L)' 'MIKTIRTGKVFPFSSRKVFRVYDASYSEKLVHKELAQYRIRNDREFFILSYSKACEMIEKILIDNNMMYYKYDNKEK' A
#
# COMPACT_ATOMS: atom_id res chain seq x y z
N MET A 1 -17.84 -19.96 29.74
CA MET A 1 -16.78 -20.53 28.88
C MET A 1 -16.44 -19.50 27.80
N ILE A 2 -15.50 -18.59 28.08
CA ILE A 2 -15.14 -17.48 27.18
C ILE A 2 -13.87 -17.91 26.43
N LYS A 3 -14.00 -18.22 25.13
CA LYS A 3 -12.86 -18.46 24.24
C LYS A 3 -12.23 -17.11 23.85
N THR A 4 -11.25 -16.64 24.61
CA THR A 4 -10.40 -15.50 24.23
C THR A 4 -9.30 -16.00 23.27
N ILE A 5 -9.58 -15.90 21.98
CA ILE A 5 -8.61 -16.19 20.92
C ILE A 5 -7.69 -14.95 20.81
N ARG A 6 -6.39 -15.13 21.06
CA ARG A 6 -5.31 -14.13 21.07
C ARG A 6 -5.49 -12.99 20.05
N THR A 7 -5.41 -11.75 20.52
CA THR A 7 -4.94 -10.62 19.69
C THR A 7 -3.93 -9.84 20.51
N GLY A 8 -2.65 -10.11 20.29
CA GLY A 8 -1.59 -9.21 20.72
C GLY A 8 -1.91 -7.81 20.20
N LYS A 9 -1.81 -6.80 21.06
CA LYS A 9 -1.96 -5.40 20.70
C LYS A 9 -1.07 -5.15 19.47
N VAL A 10 -1.69 -4.96 18.30
CA VAL A 10 -0.98 -4.47 17.12
C VAL A 10 -0.54 -3.06 17.47
N PHE A 11 0.74 -2.91 17.81
CA PHE A 11 1.36 -1.60 17.91
C PHE A 11 1.09 -0.90 16.56
N PRO A 12 0.53 0.33 16.55
CA PRO A 12 0.23 0.99 15.29
C PRO A 12 1.56 1.16 14.55
N PHE A 13 1.71 0.42 13.44
CA PHE A 13 2.86 0.62 12.57
C PHE A 13 2.79 2.05 12.06
N SER A 14 3.79 2.85 12.41
CA SER A 14 3.93 4.18 11.82
C SER A 14 4.05 4.07 10.30
N SER A 15 3.55 5.08 9.59
CA SER A 15 3.62 5.13 8.12
C SER A 15 5.06 4.99 7.66
N ARG A 16 5.37 3.91 6.92
CA ARG A 16 6.74 3.66 6.43
C ARG A 16 7.07 4.38 5.12
N LYS A 17 6.07 4.61 4.25
CA LYS A 17 6.19 5.35 2.99
C LYS A 17 4.85 6.02 2.67
N VAL A 18 4.90 7.23 2.13
CA VAL A 18 3.72 8.04 1.79
C VAL A 18 3.89 8.52 0.36
N PHE A 19 2.84 8.34 -0.45
CA PHE A 19 2.80 8.80 -1.83
C PHE A 19 1.91 10.02 -1.94
N ARG A 20 2.41 11.09 -2.56
CA ARG A 20 1.61 12.26 -2.87
C ARG A 20 1.03 12.07 -4.27
N VAL A 21 -0.30 12.07 -4.35
CA VAL A 21 -1.05 11.83 -5.59
C VAL A 21 -2.02 12.98 -5.85
N TYR A 22 -2.41 13.16 -7.12
CA TYR A 22 -3.41 14.16 -7.50
C TYR A 22 -4.80 13.81 -7.00
N ASP A 23 -5.23 12.56 -7.18
CA ASP A 23 -6.51 12.04 -6.70
C ASP A 23 -6.28 10.82 -5.82
N ALA A 24 -6.49 11.00 -4.51
CA ALA A 24 -6.27 9.95 -3.53
C ALA A 24 -7.28 8.79 -3.65
N SER A 25 -8.56 9.10 -3.90
CA SER A 25 -9.61 8.08 -3.90
C SER A 25 -9.49 7.16 -5.11
N TYR A 26 -9.18 7.73 -6.27
CA TYR A 26 -8.96 6.93 -7.47
C TYR A 26 -7.64 6.13 -7.38
N SER A 27 -6.56 6.76 -6.93
CA SER A 27 -5.26 6.10 -6.75
C SER A 27 -5.35 4.90 -5.79
N GLU A 28 -6.07 5.06 -4.67
CA GLU A 28 -6.34 3.98 -3.73
C GLU A 28 -7.02 2.80 -4.43
N LYS A 29 -8.18 3.02 -5.06
CA LYS A 29 -8.93 1.95 -5.75
C LYS A 29 -8.07 1.20 -6.77
N LEU A 30 -7.22 1.93 -7.50
CA LEU A 30 -6.37 1.35 -8.53
C LEU A 30 -5.25 0.49 -7.91
N VAL A 31 -4.60 0.98 -6.86
CA VAL A 31 -3.59 0.23 -6.10
C VAL A 31 -4.21 -1.02 -5.45
N HIS A 32 -5.36 -0.89 -4.80
CA HIS A 32 -6.03 -2.03 -4.15
C HIS A 32 -6.49 -3.08 -5.16
N LYS A 33 -6.94 -2.66 -6.35
CA LYS A 33 -7.31 -3.59 -7.44
C LYS A 33 -6.11 -4.44 -7.87
N GLU A 34 -4.95 -3.83 -8.06
CA GLU A 34 -3.73 -4.53 -8.49
C GLU A 34 -3.14 -5.39 -7.37
N LEU A 35 -3.15 -4.91 -6.12
CA LEU A 35 -2.65 -5.67 -4.97
C LEU A 35 -3.60 -6.79 -4.53
N ALA A 36 -4.87 -6.76 -4.95
CA ALA A 36 -5.85 -7.80 -4.62
C ALA A 36 -5.37 -9.20 -5.04
N GLN A 37 -4.60 -9.33 -6.12
CA GLN A 37 -4.04 -10.61 -6.58
C GLN A 37 -3.07 -11.25 -5.57
N TYR A 38 -2.41 -10.45 -4.74
CA TYR A 38 -1.46 -10.92 -3.73
C TYR A 38 -2.10 -11.10 -2.36
N ARG A 39 -3.41 -10.87 -2.23
CA ARG A 39 -4.10 -10.88 -0.94
C ARG A 39 -4.28 -12.32 -0.43
N ILE A 40 -3.85 -12.58 0.81
CA ILE A 40 -3.94 -13.90 1.46
C ILE A 40 -5.37 -14.25 1.86
N ARG A 41 -6.12 -13.25 2.33
CA ARG A 41 -7.50 -13.39 2.82
C ARG A 41 -8.31 -12.17 2.45
N ASN A 42 -9.56 -12.37 2.05
CA ASN A 42 -10.45 -11.26 1.68
C ASN A 42 -10.91 -10.41 2.88
N ASP A 43 -10.83 -10.98 4.09
CA ASP A 43 -11.25 -10.35 5.35
C ASP A 43 -10.19 -9.41 5.95
N ARG A 44 -8.92 -9.52 5.51
CA ARG A 44 -7.80 -8.74 6.08
C ARG A 44 -6.84 -8.29 4.97
N GLU A 45 -6.19 -7.15 5.15
CA GLU A 45 -5.22 -6.64 4.18
C GLU A 45 -3.82 -7.21 4.42
N PHE A 46 -3.72 -8.53 4.32
CA PHE A 46 -2.43 -9.22 4.31
C PHE A 46 -2.10 -9.66 2.89
N PHE A 47 -0.91 -9.32 2.44
CA PHE A 47 -0.41 -9.62 1.09
C PHE A 47 0.78 -10.58 1.16
N ILE A 48 0.86 -11.52 0.22
CA ILE A 48 2.03 -12.41 0.01
C ILE A 48 3.09 -11.62 -0.78
N LEU A 49 3.46 -10.45 -0.28
CA LEU A 49 4.39 -9.56 -0.95
C LEU A 49 5.32 -8.93 0.08
N SER A 50 6.60 -8.82 -0.28
CA SER A 50 7.55 -8.08 0.54
C SER A 50 7.25 -6.58 0.45
N TYR A 51 7.53 -5.85 1.53
CA TYR A 51 7.29 -4.41 1.60
C TYR A 51 7.96 -3.64 0.46
N SER A 52 9.22 -3.95 0.14
CA SER A 52 9.96 -3.29 -0.94
C SER A 52 9.28 -3.50 -2.29
N LYS A 53 8.90 -4.74 -2.60
CA LYS A 53 8.25 -5.08 -3.86
C LYS A 53 6.86 -4.45 -3.95
N ALA A 54 6.13 -4.36 -2.84
CA ALA A 54 4.86 -3.64 -2.77
C ALA A 54 5.04 -2.16 -3.11
N CYS A 55 6.05 -1.50 -2.56
CA CYS A 55 6.36 -0.11 -2.87
C CYS A 55 6.67 0.07 -4.36
N GLU A 56 7.54 -0.76 -4.94
CA GLU A 56 7.90 -0.69 -6.36
C GLU A 56 6.69 -0.85 -7.28
N MET A 57 5.77 -1.75 -6.94
CA MET A 57 4.54 -1.95 -7.71
C MET A 57 3.62 -0.74 -7.62
N ILE A 58 3.40 -0.22 -6.41
CA ILE A 58 2.58 0.98 -6.19
C ILE A 58 3.17 2.16 -6.97
N GLU A 59 4.49 2.35 -6.94
CA GLU A 59 5.18 3.40 -7.69
C GLU A 59 4.97 3.27 -9.18
N LYS A 60 5.18 2.08 -9.75
CA LYS A 60 4.97 1.83 -11.18
C LYS A 60 3.55 2.16 -11.61
N ILE A 61 2.55 1.75 -10.82
CA ILE A 61 1.13 1.98 -11.11
C ILE A 61 0.80 3.49 -11.10
N LEU A 62 1.28 4.20 -10.08
CA LEU A 62 1.05 5.63 -9.94
C LEU A 62 1.75 6.45 -11.03
N ILE A 63 2.93 6.03 -11.47
CA ILE A 63 3.67 6.66 -12.58
C ILE A 63 2.97 6.38 -13.91
N ASP A 64 2.60 5.12 -14.19
CA ASP A 64 1.93 4.71 -15.43
C ASP A 64 0.59 5.45 -15.63
N ASN A 65 -0.17 5.63 -14.55
CA ASN A 65 -1.42 6.38 -14.57
C ASN A 65 -1.23 7.90 -14.43
N ASN A 66 0.01 8.39 -14.42
CA ASN A 66 0.40 9.80 -14.27
C ASN A 66 -0.25 10.48 -13.04
N MET A 67 -0.43 9.72 -11.95
CA MET A 67 -1.13 10.16 -10.73
C MET A 67 -0.19 10.68 -9.65
N MET A 68 1.11 10.39 -9.77
CA MET A 68 2.11 10.85 -8.82
C MET A 68 2.32 12.37 -8.94
N TYR A 69 2.16 13.05 -7.81
CA TYR A 69 2.47 14.48 -7.69
C TYR A 69 3.98 14.65 -7.49
N TYR A 70 4.71 14.78 -8.58
CA TYR A 70 6.15 15.05 -8.56
C TYR A 70 6.41 16.51 -8.18
N LYS A 71 6.50 16.80 -6.88
CA LYS A 71 7.24 17.98 -6.37
C LYS A 71 8.59 17.61 -5.73
N TYR A 72 8.91 16.32 -5.69
CA TYR A 72 10.20 15.79 -5.26
C TYR A 72 10.78 14.95 -6.39
N ASP A 73 11.01 15.61 -7.54
CA ASP A 73 12.00 15.15 -8.51
C ASP A 73 13.36 15.26 -7.83
N ASN A 74 13.71 14.28 -6.99
CA ASN A 74 15.13 13.98 -6.79
C ASN A 74 15.58 13.26 -8.06
N LYS A 75 15.71 14.01 -9.15
CA LYS A 75 16.79 13.75 -10.08
C LYS A 75 18.06 13.99 -9.28
N GLU A 76 18.54 12.92 -8.63
CA GLU A 76 19.92 12.89 -8.20
C GLU A 76 20.78 13.22 -9.43
N LYS A 77 21.58 14.25 -9.23
CA LYS A 77 22.48 14.87 -10.20
C LYS A 77 23.76 14.06 -10.29
#